data_AF-A0A1J5U0B5-F1
#
_entry.id   AF-A0A1J5U0B5-F1
#
_cell.length_a   1.000
_cell.length_b   1.000
_cell.length_c   1.000
_cell.angle_alpha   90.00
_cell.angle_beta   90.00
_cell.angle_gamma   90.00
#
_symmetry.space_group_name_H-M   'P 1'
#
loop_
_entity.id
_entity.type
_entity.pdbx_description
1 polymer ?
#
loop_
_entity_poly.entity_id
_entity_poly.type
_entity_poly.pdbx_seq_one_letter_code
_entity_poly.pdbx_strand_id
1 'polypeptide(L)'
;MISWEFVLLYLAAGSIAGFLAGLLGVGGGVVIVPILMFIFAAQHFPADHMIHIAIGTSLASIMFTSVSSLRAHHRHGAVDWSIVQRITPGILVGTLAGTFLVAKLPASLLKGLFIAFLFYVATQLILNIKPKPTRQLPGTGGIIAAGGIIGLVSSFVGIGGGALSVPFMTWSNVKMHNAIGTSAAIGFPIAVAGTVGYLVNGWSVADLPEGSLGFVHLPSLAGLVVASVLIAPLGARAAHRLPVATLKKVFATFLFVIGIKMLVGTI
;
A
#
# COMPACT_ATOMS: atom_id res chain seq x y z
N MET A 1 19.08 16.04 12.87
CA MET A 1 17.79 16.20 13.61
C MET A 1 16.70 16.59 12.62
N ILE A 2 15.54 15.94 12.66
CA ILE A 2 14.42 16.24 11.75
C ILE A 2 13.74 17.53 12.20
N SER A 3 13.55 18.46 11.27
CA SER A 3 12.83 19.70 11.54
C SER A 3 11.35 19.43 11.80
N TRP A 4 10.74 20.27 12.65
CA TRP A 4 9.35 20.10 13.10
C TRP A 4 8.35 20.12 11.93
N GLU A 5 8.69 20.82 10.85
CA GLU A 5 7.92 20.86 9.60
C GLU A 5 7.73 19.46 8.98
N PHE A 6 8.78 18.63 8.93
CA PHE A 6 8.68 17.28 8.36
C PHE A 6 7.89 16.35 9.26
N VAL A 7 7.99 16.52 10.58
CA VAL A 7 7.15 15.77 11.54
C VAL A 7 5.66 16.05 11.27
N LEU A 8 5.29 17.32 11.07
CA LEU A 8 3.92 17.71 10.72
C LEU A 8 3.49 17.13 9.37
N LEU A 9 4.38 17.12 8.37
CA LEU A 9 4.11 16.50 7.07
C LEU A 9 3.89 14.98 7.17
N TYR A 10 4.67 14.27 7.98
CA TYR A 10 4.47 12.84 8.23
C TYR A 10 3.15 12.56 8.96
N LEU A 11 2.78 13.38 9.93
CA LEU A 11 1.49 13.28 10.63
C LEU A 11 0.32 13.55 9.67
N ALA A 12 0.44 14.55 8.80
CA ALA A 12 -0.58 14.86 7.79
C ALA A 12 -0.71 13.72 6.77
N ALA A 13 0.42 13.20 6.27
CA ALA A 13 0.47 12.06 5.37
C ALA A 13 -0.18 10.83 6.01
N GLY A 14 0.18 10.53 7.26
CA GLY A 14 -0.40 9.42 8.03
C GLY A 14 -1.89 9.59 8.28
N SER A 15 -2.34 10.81 8.53
CA SER A 15 -3.76 11.14 8.71
C SER A 15 -4.57 10.85 7.45
N ILE A 16 -4.12 11.36 6.29
CA ILE A 16 -4.78 11.16 5.00
C ILE A 16 -4.76 9.67 4.63
N ALA A 17 -3.59 9.03 4.76
CA ALA A 17 -3.43 7.62 4.44
C ALA A 17 -4.27 6.72 5.34
N GLY A 18 -4.28 6.97 6.65
CA GLY A 18 -5.11 6.24 7.61
C GLY A 18 -6.59 6.38 7.31
N PHE A 19 -7.07 7.61 7.07
CA PHE A 19 -8.46 7.87 6.71
C PHE A 19 -8.87 7.10 5.45
N LEU A 20 -8.07 7.19 4.37
CA LEU A 20 -8.33 6.50 3.11
C LEU A 20 -8.20 4.98 3.25
N ALA A 21 -7.25 4.49 4.05
CA ALA A 21 -7.07 3.07 4.35
C ALA A 21 -8.29 2.49 5.05
N GLY A 22 -8.83 3.20 6.05
CA GLY A 22 -10.05 2.81 6.75
C GLY A 22 -11.29 2.87 5.85
N LEU A 23 -11.39 3.90 5.01
CA LEU A 23 -12.55 4.09 4.13
C LEU A 23 -12.60 3.07 2.98
N LEU A 24 -11.46 2.80 2.35
CA LEU A 24 -11.37 2.02 1.12
C LEU A 24 -10.87 0.58 1.34
N GLY A 25 -10.31 0.26 2.52
CA GLY A 25 -9.73 -1.04 2.84
C GLY A 25 -8.45 -1.38 2.07
N VAL A 26 -7.81 -0.40 1.42
CA VAL A 26 -6.63 -0.60 0.54
C VAL A 26 -5.29 -0.48 1.31
N GLY A 27 -5.34 -0.23 2.62
CA GLY A 27 -4.15 -0.14 3.46
C GLY A 27 -3.29 1.11 3.24
N GLY A 28 -3.78 2.17 2.58
CA GLY A 28 -3.12 3.49 2.53
C GLY A 28 -1.85 3.59 1.66
N GLY A 29 -1.18 2.47 1.34
CA GLY A 29 0.13 2.47 0.67
C GLY A 29 0.22 3.21 -0.67
N VAL A 30 -0.86 3.14 -1.48
CA VAL A 30 -0.95 3.88 -2.76
C VAL A 30 -0.82 5.39 -2.55
N VAL A 31 -1.21 5.88 -1.37
CA VAL A 31 -1.16 7.30 -0.98
C VAL A 31 0.18 7.63 -0.31
N ILE A 32 0.70 6.72 0.52
CA ILE A 32 1.89 6.97 1.34
C ILE A 32 3.14 7.09 0.48
N VAL A 33 3.37 6.15 -0.45
CA VAL A 33 4.62 6.12 -1.23
C VAL A 33 4.84 7.44 -2.00
N PRO A 34 3.87 7.97 -2.76
CA PRO A 34 4.11 9.22 -3.47
C PRO A 34 4.24 10.41 -2.53
N ILE A 35 3.48 10.50 -1.44
CA ILE A 35 3.65 11.59 -0.47
C ILE A 35 5.05 11.56 0.15
N LEU A 36 5.54 10.37 0.49
CA LEU A 36 6.91 10.19 0.99
C LEU A 36 7.95 10.60 -0.04
N MET A 37 7.77 10.27 -1.33
CA MET A 37 8.69 10.72 -2.39
C MET A 37 8.82 12.25 -2.42
N PHE A 38 7.71 12.99 -2.28
CA PHE A 38 7.75 14.46 -2.21
C PHE A 38 8.49 14.96 -0.96
N ILE A 39 8.16 14.38 0.20
CA ILE A 39 8.77 14.78 1.48
C ILE A 39 10.27 14.44 1.51
N PHE A 40 10.68 13.31 0.94
CA PHE A 40 12.07 12.88 0.87
C PHE A 40 12.87 13.68 -0.17
N ALA A 41 12.27 14.04 -1.31
CA ALA A 41 12.89 14.97 -2.26
C ALA A 41 13.13 16.35 -1.63
N ALA A 42 12.18 16.85 -0.84
CA ALA A 42 12.32 18.10 -0.09
C ALA A 42 13.40 18.04 1.01
N GLN A 43 13.67 16.84 1.56
CA GLN A 43 14.78 16.58 2.49
C GLN A 43 16.10 16.24 1.79
N HIS A 44 16.15 16.28 0.46
CA HIS A 44 17.33 15.95 -0.34
C HIS A 44 17.87 14.54 -0.08
N PHE A 45 16.97 13.57 0.08
CA PHE A 45 17.37 12.16 0.18
C PHE A 45 18.03 11.71 -1.14
N PRO A 46 18.99 10.76 -1.09
CA PRO A 46 19.65 10.24 -2.29
C PRO A 46 18.64 9.66 -3.28
N ALA A 47 18.66 10.14 -4.52
CA ALA A 47 17.69 9.78 -5.55
C ALA A 47 17.68 8.27 -5.86
N ASP A 48 18.83 7.61 -5.75
CA ASP A 48 19.00 6.18 -6.05
C ASP A 48 18.29 5.26 -5.05
N HIS A 49 18.02 5.74 -3.84
CA HIS A 49 17.40 4.94 -2.77
C HIS A 49 16.06 5.49 -2.32
N MET A 50 15.72 6.73 -2.70
CA MET A 50 14.50 7.42 -2.25
C MET A 50 13.24 6.58 -2.46
N ILE A 51 13.08 5.95 -3.62
CA ILE A 51 11.91 5.15 -3.94
C ILE A 51 11.88 3.84 -3.14
N HIS A 52 13.02 3.18 -2.94
CA HIS A 52 13.11 1.99 -2.09
C HIS A 52 12.77 2.33 -0.64
N ILE A 53 13.28 3.46 -0.12
CA ILE A 53 12.97 3.95 1.23
C ILE A 53 11.49 4.27 1.36
N ALA A 54 10.89 4.94 0.36
CA ALA A 54 9.46 5.26 0.36
C ALA A 54 8.58 4.01 0.35
N ILE A 55 8.92 3.01 -0.46
CA ILE A 55 8.19 1.74 -0.52
C ILE A 55 8.34 0.95 0.79
N GLY A 56 9.57 0.80 1.29
CA GLY A 56 9.84 0.07 2.54
C GLY A 56 9.15 0.72 3.74
N THR A 57 9.27 2.04 3.87
CA THR A 57 8.60 2.81 4.93
C THR A 57 7.09 2.73 4.81
N SER A 58 6.54 2.77 3.59
CA SER A 58 5.11 2.57 3.37
C SER A 58 4.68 1.20 3.86
N LEU A 59 5.30 0.11 3.39
CA LEU A 59 4.95 -1.26 3.82
C LEU A 59 5.04 -1.43 5.35
N ALA A 60 6.06 -0.84 5.98
CA ALA A 60 6.18 -0.82 7.44
C ALA A 60 4.99 -0.10 8.11
N SER A 61 4.55 1.03 7.56
CA SER A 61 3.35 1.73 8.04
C SER A 61 2.06 0.92 7.81
N ILE A 62 1.97 0.23 6.67
CA ILE A 62 0.82 -0.63 6.32
C ILE A 62 0.65 -1.76 7.32
N MET A 63 1.74 -2.27 7.92
CA MET A 63 1.67 -3.31 8.94
C MET A 63 0.81 -2.87 10.12
N PHE A 64 0.94 -1.62 10.58
CA PHE A 64 0.16 -1.09 11.69
C PHE A 64 -1.27 -0.69 11.27
N THR A 65 -1.41 -0.02 10.12
CA THR A 65 -2.72 0.43 9.65
C THR A 65 -3.64 -0.73 9.25
N SER A 66 -3.08 -1.79 8.65
CA SER A 66 -3.81 -3.01 8.30
C SER A 66 -4.37 -3.70 9.53
N VAL A 67 -3.65 -3.72 10.66
CA VAL A 67 -4.20 -4.29 11.91
C VAL A 67 -5.42 -3.49 12.39
N SER A 68 -5.34 -2.16 12.35
CA SER A 68 -6.46 -1.29 12.73
C SER A 68 -7.68 -1.50 11.81
N SER A 69 -7.46 -1.53 10.49
CA SER A 69 -8.50 -1.73 9.49
C SER A 69 -9.11 -3.14 9.53
N LEU A 70 -8.27 -4.18 9.65
CA LEU A 70 -8.68 -5.57 9.86
C LEU A 70 -9.61 -5.69 11.07
N ARG A 71 -9.23 -5.12 12.22
CA ARG A 71 -10.06 -5.16 13.43
C ARG A 71 -11.43 -4.50 13.20
N ALA A 72 -11.46 -3.36 12.50
CA ALA A 72 -12.71 -2.68 12.18
C ALA A 72 -13.60 -3.56 11.27
N HIS A 73 -13.07 -4.10 10.17
CA HIS A 73 -13.84 -4.93 9.25
C HIS A 73 -14.23 -6.29 9.83
N HIS A 74 -13.39 -6.90 10.65
CA HIS A 74 -13.67 -8.17 11.31
C HIS A 74 -14.86 -8.04 12.28
N ARG A 75 -14.94 -6.95 13.04
CA ARG A 75 -16.08 -6.66 13.92
C ARG A 75 -17.42 -6.55 13.19
N HIS A 76 -17.41 -6.22 11.89
CA HIS A 76 -18.61 -6.15 11.05
C HIS A 76 -18.86 -7.45 10.26
N GLY A 77 -18.15 -8.55 10.56
CA GLY A 77 -18.31 -9.83 9.86
C GLY A 77 -17.88 -9.79 8.38
N ALA A 78 -17.06 -8.82 8.00
CA ALA A 78 -16.68 -8.58 6.61
C ALA A 78 -15.45 -9.40 6.13
N VAL A 79 -14.84 -10.21 7.01
CA VAL A 79 -13.57 -10.90 6.71
C VAL A 79 -13.83 -12.37 6.44
N ASP A 80 -13.48 -12.83 5.25
CA ASP A 80 -13.48 -14.25 4.88
C ASP A 80 -12.13 -14.88 5.21
N TRP A 81 -12.02 -15.47 6.39
CA TRP A 81 -10.79 -16.11 6.86
C TRP A 81 -10.36 -17.32 6.03
N SER A 82 -11.28 -17.98 5.32
CA SER A 82 -10.94 -19.11 4.45
C SER A 82 -10.07 -18.64 3.30
N ILE A 83 -10.42 -17.50 2.69
CA ILE A 83 -9.62 -16.88 1.64
C ILE A 83 -8.27 -16.39 2.20
N VAL A 84 -8.28 -15.70 3.36
CA VAL A 84 -7.04 -15.19 3.99
C VAL A 84 -6.04 -16.31 4.23
N GLN A 85 -6.45 -17.42 4.83
CA GLN A 85 -5.56 -18.53 5.14
C GLN A 85 -4.98 -19.19 3.88
N ARG A 86 -5.79 -19.33 2.82
CA ARG A 86 -5.34 -19.94 1.55
C ARG A 86 -4.43 -19.03 0.74
N ILE A 87 -4.66 -17.72 0.74
CA ILE A 87 -3.89 -16.78 -0.08
C ILE A 87 -2.56 -16.36 0.58
N THR A 88 -2.50 -16.37 1.91
CA THR A 88 -1.35 -15.89 2.69
C THR A 88 -0.03 -16.59 2.33
N PRO A 89 0.06 -17.93 2.20
CA PRO A 89 1.32 -18.58 1.84
C PRO A 89 1.90 -18.08 0.52
N GLY A 90 1.04 -17.94 -0.50
CA GLY A 90 1.44 -17.37 -1.80
C GLY A 90 1.91 -15.94 -1.66
N ILE A 91 1.19 -15.13 -0.88
CA ILE A 91 1.55 -13.74 -0.61
C ILE A 91 2.91 -13.60 0.06
N LEU A 92 3.19 -14.39 1.09
CA LEU A 92 4.47 -14.29 1.80
C LEU A 92 5.62 -14.59 0.86
N VAL A 93 5.52 -15.69 0.09
CA VAL A 93 6.53 -16.09 -0.89
C VAL A 93 6.67 -15.04 -2.00
N GLY A 94 5.57 -14.62 -2.60
CA GLY A 94 5.56 -13.65 -3.70
C GLY A 94 6.09 -12.28 -3.29
N THR A 95 5.71 -11.81 -2.10
CA THR A 95 6.18 -10.51 -1.57
C THR A 95 7.66 -10.57 -1.26
N LEU A 96 8.15 -11.60 -0.57
CA LEU A 96 9.58 -11.74 -0.28
C LEU A 96 10.39 -11.83 -1.58
N ALA A 97 10.02 -12.73 -2.49
CA ALA A 97 10.67 -12.85 -3.79
C ALA A 97 10.67 -11.52 -4.56
N GLY A 98 9.54 -10.79 -4.53
CA GLY A 98 9.42 -9.49 -5.13
C GLY A 98 10.36 -8.44 -4.53
N THR A 99 10.53 -8.39 -3.19
CA THR A 99 11.49 -7.46 -2.58
C THR A 99 12.93 -7.70 -3.02
N PHE A 100 13.35 -8.97 -3.15
CA PHE A 100 14.69 -9.32 -3.64
C PHE A 100 14.87 -9.00 -5.13
N LEU A 101 13.81 -9.08 -5.93
CA LEU A 101 13.83 -8.64 -7.33
C LEU A 101 13.97 -7.12 -7.39
N VAL A 102 13.15 -6.39 -6.63
CA VAL A 102 13.16 -4.91 -6.61
C VAL A 102 14.50 -4.35 -6.15
N ALA A 103 15.16 -4.99 -5.18
CA ALA A 103 16.48 -4.60 -4.70
C ALA A 103 17.56 -4.63 -5.80
N LYS A 104 17.34 -5.42 -6.86
CA LYS A 104 18.27 -5.52 -8.01
C LYS A 104 17.91 -4.60 -9.17
N LEU A 105 16.75 -3.93 -9.12
CA LEU A 105 16.31 -3.05 -10.20
C LEU A 105 16.89 -1.64 -10.02
N PRO A 106 17.28 -0.97 -11.12
CA PRO A 106 17.67 0.42 -11.06
C PRO A 106 16.48 1.29 -10.63
N ALA A 107 16.76 2.34 -9.84
CA ALA A 107 15.75 3.23 -9.28
C ALA A 107 14.85 3.86 -10.35
N SER A 108 15.41 4.19 -11.52
CA SER A 108 14.67 4.74 -12.67
C SER A 108 13.60 3.78 -13.21
N LEU A 109 13.93 2.48 -13.34
CA LEU A 109 12.99 1.47 -13.78
C LEU A 109 11.89 1.23 -12.73
N LEU A 110 12.27 1.14 -11.46
CA LEU A 110 11.29 0.99 -10.37
C LEU A 110 10.33 2.19 -10.31
N LYS A 111 10.86 3.40 -10.49
CA LYS A 111 10.07 4.64 -10.58
C LYS A 111 9.13 4.60 -11.78
N GLY A 112 9.58 4.18 -12.96
CA GLY A 112 8.74 4.00 -14.14
C GLY A 112 7.60 3.00 -13.92
N LEU A 113 7.89 1.85 -13.32
CA LEU A 113 6.88 0.84 -12.98
C LEU A 113 5.86 1.38 -11.96
N PHE A 114 6.34 2.11 -10.96
CA PHE A 114 5.48 2.75 -9.96
C PHE A 114 4.55 3.80 -10.60
N ILE A 115 5.08 4.67 -11.49
CA ILE A 115 4.28 5.67 -12.22
C ILE A 115 3.20 4.98 -13.08
N ALA A 116 3.57 3.94 -13.83
CA ALA A 116 2.61 3.16 -14.62
C ALA A 116 1.51 2.56 -13.74
N PHE A 117 1.88 2.05 -12.57
CA PHE A 117 0.92 1.54 -11.60
C PHE A 117 0.00 2.63 -11.03
N LEU A 118 0.51 3.83 -10.74
CA LEU A 118 -0.31 4.96 -10.30
C LEU A 118 -1.38 5.31 -11.34
N PHE A 119 -1.01 5.40 -12.62
CA PHE A 119 -1.96 5.65 -13.69
C PHE A 119 -2.99 4.54 -13.83
N TYR A 120 -2.57 3.27 -13.70
CA TYR A 120 -3.48 2.13 -13.69
C TYR A 120 -4.52 2.25 -12.56
N VAL A 121 -4.09 2.46 -11.31
CA VAL A 121 -5.00 2.57 -10.16
C VAL A 121 -5.89 3.81 -10.28
N ALA A 122 -5.35 4.95 -10.69
CA ALA A 122 -6.13 6.17 -10.90
C ALA A 122 -7.22 5.95 -11.95
N THR A 123 -6.88 5.34 -13.09
CA THR A 123 -7.84 4.99 -14.15
C THR A 123 -8.91 4.05 -13.64
N GLN A 124 -8.51 2.99 -12.92
CA GLN A 124 -9.44 2.02 -12.34
C GLN A 124 -10.45 2.67 -11.36
N LEU A 125 -9.98 3.63 -10.55
CA LEU A 125 -10.81 4.37 -9.61
C LEU A 125 -11.77 5.34 -10.29
N ILE A 126 -11.35 6.06 -11.34
CA ILE A 126 -12.22 6.98 -12.11
C ILE A 126 -13.29 6.21 -12.86
N LEU A 127 -12.88 5.18 -13.60
CA LEU A 127 -13.79 4.36 -14.42
C LEU A 127 -14.70 3.48 -13.56
N ASN A 128 -14.44 3.41 -12.24
CA ASN A 128 -15.18 2.61 -11.28
C ASN A 128 -15.39 1.19 -11.81
N ILE A 129 -14.32 0.61 -12.38
CA ILE A 129 -14.38 -0.70 -13.03
C ILE A 129 -14.73 -1.72 -11.97
N LYS A 130 -15.98 -2.17 -12.00
CA LYS A 130 -16.47 -3.27 -11.20
C LYS A 130 -16.38 -4.51 -12.08
N PRO A 131 -15.44 -5.44 -11.83
CA PRO A 131 -15.42 -6.70 -12.54
C PRO A 131 -16.80 -7.34 -12.39
N LYS A 132 -17.42 -7.74 -13.50
CA LYS A 132 -18.65 -8.51 -13.41
C LYS A 132 -18.31 -9.81 -12.66
N PRO A 133 -19.11 -10.22 -11.66
CA PRO A 133 -18.91 -11.50 -10.99
C PRO A 133 -19.20 -12.62 -11.99
N THR A 134 -18.16 -13.10 -12.66
CA THR A 134 -18.29 -14.08 -13.76
C THR A 134 -17.57 -15.39 -13.48
N ARG A 135 -16.63 -15.42 -12.52
CA ARG A 135 -15.82 -16.60 -12.21
C ARG A 135 -16.10 -17.10 -10.80
N GLN A 136 -16.05 -18.42 -10.61
CA GLN A 136 -16.02 -19.01 -9.28
C GLN A 136 -14.62 -18.84 -8.68
N LEU A 137 -14.54 -18.82 -7.35
CA LEU A 137 -13.25 -18.85 -6.65
C LEU A 137 -12.43 -20.03 -7.16
N PRO A 138 -11.17 -19.82 -7.59
CA PRO A 138 -10.32 -20.92 -8.00
C PRO A 138 -10.06 -21.85 -6.81
N GLY A 139 -9.70 -23.10 -7.09
CA GLY A 139 -9.27 -24.04 -6.04
C GLY A 139 -8.06 -23.51 -5.25
N THR A 140 -7.73 -24.17 -4.14
CA THR A 140 -6.67 -23.71 -3.21
C THR A 140 -5.36 -23.34 -3.90
N GLY A 141 -4.91 -24.13 -4.89
CA GLY A 141 -3.71 -23.82 -5.67
C GLY A 141 -3.81 -22.52 -6.47
N GLY A 142 -4.97 -22.22 -7.05
CA GLY A 142 -5.18 -20.96 -7.79
C GLY A 142 -5.27 -19.74 -6.87
N ILE A 143 -5.82 -19.90 -5.65
CA ILE A 143 -5.78 -18.84 -4.62
C ILE A 143 -4.34 -18.56 -4.18
N ILE A 144 -3.53 -19.60 -3.93
CA ILE A 144 -2.12 -19.45 -3.58
C ILE A 144 -1.36 -18.76 -4.72
N ALA A 145 -1.55 -19.19 -5.98
CA ALA A 145 -0.90 -18.58 -7.14
C ALA A 145 -1.29 -17.10 -7.31
N ALA A 146 -2.58 -16.78 -7.17
CA ALA A 146 -3.04 -15.39 -7.17
C ALA A 146 -2.40 -14.58 -6.04
N GLY A 147 -2.28 -15.16 -4.85
CA GLY A 147 -1.55 -14.58 -3.73
C GLY A 147 -0.10 -14.28 -4.04
N GLY A 148 0.60 -15.20 -4.72
CA GLY A 148 1.97 -15.00 -5.21
C GLY A 148 2.11 -13.78 -6.11
N ILE A 149 1.23 -13.66 -7.11
CA ILE A 149 1.23 -12.51 -8.04
C ILE A 149 0.90 -11.22 -7.31
N ILE A 150 -0.14 -11.23 -6.46
CA ILE A 150 -0.54 -10.06 -5.68
C ILE A 150 0.59 -9.61 -4.76
N GLY A 151 1.23 -10.52 -4.03
CA GLY A 151 2.34 -10.22 -3.15
C GLY A 151 3.54 -9.67 -3.90
N LEU A 152 3.89 -10.30 -5.02
CA LEU A 152 4.97 -9.85 -5.90
C LEU A 152 4.72 -8.42 -6.36
N VAL A 153 3.58 -8.13 -7.01
CA VAL A 153 3.28 -6.78 -7.48
C VAL A 153 3.18 -5.77 -6.32
N SER A 154 2.64 -6.19 -5.17
CA SER A 154 2.51 -5.33 -3.99
C SER A 154 3.86 -4.88 -3.45
N SER A 155 4.89 -5.74 -3.52
CA SER A 155 6.25 -5.39 -3.07
C SER A 155 6.94 -4.35 -3.95
N PHE A 156 6.60 -4.28 -5.25
CA PHE A 156 7.17 -3.29 -6.19
C PHE A 156 6.57 -1.90 -5.98
N VAL A 157 5.33 -1.85 -5.52
CA VAL A 157 4.57 -0.60 -5.43
C VAL A 157 4.44 -0.11 -3.98
N GLY A 158 4.59 -0.99 -2.99
CA GLY A 158 4.42 -0.63 -1.59
C GLY A 158 2.96 -0.50 -1.17
N ILE A 159 2.10 -1.39 -1.64
CA ILE A 159 0.64 -1.37 -1.38
C ILE A 159 0.20 -2.56 -0.53
N GLY A 160 -0.84 -2.38 0.28
CA GLY A 160 -1.40 -3.42 1.16
C GLY A 160 -2.29 -4.44 0.43
N GLY A 161 -2.05 -4.71 -0.86
CA GLY A 161 -2.80 -5.67 -1.67
C GLY A 161 -4.18 -5.21 -2.16
N GLY A 162 -4.85 -4.24 -1.53
CA GLY A 162 -6.26 -3.97 -1.85
C GLY A 162 -6.58 -3.45 -3.24
N ALA A 163 -5.63 -2.84 -3.94
CA ALA A 163 -5.83 -2.48 -5.34
C ALA A 163 -5.94 -3.72 -6.26
N LEU A 164 -5.40 -4.87 -5.84
CA LEU A 164 -5.35 -6.11 -6.61
C LEU A 164 -6.23 -7.23 -6.03
N SER A 165 -6.19 -7.42 -4.71
CA SER A 165 -6.98 -8.42 -3.99
C SER A 165 -8.47 -8.16 -4.09
N VAL A 166 -8.90 -6.89 -3.99
CA VAL A 166 -10.34 -6.55 -4.07
C VAL A 166 -10.93 -6.87 -5.46
N PRO A 167 -10.33 -6.44 -6.58
CA PRO A 167 -10.79 -6.85 -7.91
C PRO A 167 -10.73 -8.35 -8.14
N PHE A 168 -9.65 -9.02 -7.70
CA PHE A 168 -9.52 -10.48 -7.82
C PHE A 168 -10.68 -11.22 -7.14
N MET A 169 -11.00 -10.86 -5.90
CA MET A 169 -12.11 -11.45 -5.15
C MET A 169 -13.46 -11.11 -5.77
N THR A 170 -13.65 -9.87 -6.23
CA THR A 170 -14.89 -9.45 -6.89
C THR A 170 -15.12 -10.20 -8.21
N TRP A 171 -14.05 -10.40 -8.99
CA TRP A 171 -14.11 -11.19 -10.22
C TRP A 171 -14.42 -12.67 -9.94
N SER A 172 -13.97 -13.16 -8.79
CA SER A 172 -14.24 -14.50 -8.25
C SER A 172 -15.56 -14.62 -7.49
N ASN A 173 -16.49 -13.67 -7.69
CA ASN A 173 -17.84 -13.67 -7.15
C ASN A 173 -17.94 -13.56 -5.61
N VAL A 174 -16.92 -12.98 -4.97
CA VAL A 174 -16.99 -12.61 -3.55
C VAL A 174 -17.75 -11.29 -3.41
N LYS A 175 -18.68 -11.24 -2.44
CA LYS A 175 -19.45 -10.01 -2.14
C LYS A 175 -18.52 -8.84 -1.89
N MET A 176 -18.85 -7.66 -2.44
CA MET A 176 -17.97 -6.49 -2.39
C MET A 176 -17.54 -6.10 -0.96
N HIS A 177 -18.48 -6.11 -0.02
CA HIS A 177 -18.21 -5.85 1.39
C HIS A 177 -17.18 -6.83 1.97
N ASN A 178 -17.30 -8.12 1.63
CA ASN A 178 -16.38 -9.15 2.07
C ASN A 178 -15.02 -9.02 1.38
N ALA A 179 -14.99 -8.71 0.08
CA ALA A 179 -13.75 -8.49 -0.63
C ALA A 179 -12.94 -7.32 -0.03
N ILE A 180 -13.59 -6.24 0.38
CA ILE A 180 -12.91 -5.11 1.06
C ILE A 180 -12.37 -5.55 2.42
N GLY A 181 -13.19 -6.19 3.26
CA GLY A 181 -12.77 -6.65 4.59
C GLY A 181 -11.65 -7.71 4.54
N THR A 182 -11.81 -8.73 3.71
CA THR A 182 -10.78 -9.76 3.46
C THR A 182 -9.50 -9.14 2.91
N SER A 183 -9.59 -8.11 2.07
CA SER A 183 -8.38 -7.44 1.56
C SER A 183 -7.63 -6.69 2.65
N ALA A 184 -8.32 -6.05 3.59
CA ALA A 184 -7.67 -5.40 4.73
C ALA A 184 -6.91 -6.42 5.59
N ALA A 185 -7.44 -7.65 5.72
CA ALA A 185 -6.77 -8.76 6.38
C ALA A 185 -5.49 -9.20 5.64
N ILE A 186 -5.61 -9.33 4.31
CA ILE A 186 -4.52 -9.72 3.41
C ILE A 186 -3.38 -8.68 3.39
N GLY A 187 -3.69 -7.40 3.62
CA GLY A 187 -2.67 -6.34 3.67
C GLY A 187 -1.63 -6.54 4.76
N PHE A 188 -1.99 -7.19 5.88
CA PHE A 188 -1.06 -7.45 6.98
C PHE A 188 0.10 -8.39 6.60
N PRO A 189 -0.11 -9.62 6.08
CA PRO A 189 0.99 -10.48 5.68
C PRO A 189 1.84 -9.89 4.54
N ILE A 190 1.24 -9.15 3.60
CA ILE A 190 2.00 -8.40 2.58
C ILE A 190 2.93 -7.40 3.25
N ALA A 191 2.41 -6.59 4.17
CA ALA A 191 3.17 -5.57 4.85
C ALA A 191 4.31 -6.15 5.70
N VAL A 192 4.06 -7.23 6.44
CA VAL A 192 5.09 -7.91 7.24
C VAL A 192 6.21 -8.46 6.35
N ALA A 193 5.86 -9.28 5.35
CA ALA A 193 6.84 -9.86 4.42
C ALA A 193 7.62 -8.78 3.66
N GLY A 194 6.92 -7.76 3.18
CA GLY A 194 7.51 -6.63 2.48
C GLY A 194 8.46 -5.84 3.37
N THR A 195 8.05 -5.49 4.59
CA THR A 195 8.89 -4.78 5.56
C THR A 195 10.16 -5.56 5.85
N VAL A 196 10.04 -6.85 6.16
CA VAL A 196 11.21 -7.73 6.40
C VAL A 196 12.11 -7.75 5.17
N GLY A 197 11.54 -7.92 3.97
CA GLY A 197 12.31 -7.92 2.72
C GLY A 197 13.08 -6.61 2.49
N TYR A 198 12.44 -5.45 2.69
CA TYR A 198 13.09 -4.14 2.51
C TYR A 198 14.11 -3.81 3.62
N LEU A 199 13.89 -4.30 4.85
CA LEU A 199 14.90 -4.23 5.92
C LEU A 199 16.14 -5.03 5.57
N VAL A 200 15.97 -6.30 5.15
CA VAL A 200 17.06 -7.21 4.81
C VAL A 200 17.84 -6.72 3.58
N ASN A 201 17.14 -6.31 2.52
CA ASN A 201 17.80 -5.84 1.30
C ASN A 201 18.51 -4.50 1.48
N GLY A 202 18.04 -3.64 2.38
CA GLY A 202 18.67 -2.34 2.66
C GLY A 202 19.76 -2.40 3.74
N TRP A 203 19.95 -3.54 4.43
CA TRP A 203 20.75 -3.62 5.65
C TRP A 203 22.22 -3.23 5.47
N SER A 204 22.79 -3.53 4.30
CA SER A 204 24.20 -3.28 3.97
C SER A 204 24.38 -2.15 2.96
N VAL A 205 23.34 -1.38 2.66
CA VAL A 205 23.42 -0.25 1.73
C VAL A 205 24.01 0.94 2.47
N ALA A 206 25.14 1.45 1.97
CA ALA A 206 25.77 2.67 2.46
C ALA A 206 24.96 3.91 2.03
N ASP A 207 25.24 5.06 2.66
CA ASP A 207 24.67 6.36 2.29
C ASP A 207 23.14 6.47 2.44
N LEU A 208 22.55 5.69 3.35
CA LEU A 208 21.15 5.88 3.73
C LEU A 208 20.98 7.07 4.68
N PRO A 209 19.87 7.83 4.58
CA PRO A 209 19.57 8.93 5.50
C PRO A 209 19.59 8.49 6.97
N GLU A 210 20.04 9.38 7.86
CA GLU A 210 20.07 9.13 9.31
C GLU A 210 18.69 8.67 9.83
N GLY A 211 18.69 7.62 10.67
CA GLY A 211 17.45 7.04 11.19
C GLY A 211 16.76 6.05 10.24
N SER A 212 17.39 5.69 9.11
CA SER A 212 16.96 4.57 8.28
C SER A 212 17.50 3.24 8.82
N LEU A 213 16.61 2.27 8.99
CA LEU A 213 16.96 0.87 9.22
C LEU A 213 16.68 0.13 7.91
N GLY A 214 17.73 -0.22 7.17
CA GLY A 214 17.58 -0.62 5.77
C GLY A 214 16.76 0.40 4.97
N PHE A 215 15.88 -0.05 4.08
CA PHE A 215 14.98 0.85 3.33
C PHE A 215 13.75 1.32 4.14
N VAL A 216 13.81 1.34 5.47
CA VAL A 216 12.72 1.82 6.33
C VAL A 216 13.21 3.01 7.14
N HIS A 217 12.71 4.21 6.84
CA HIS A 217 13.04 5.42 7.57
C HIS A 217 12.18 5.55 8.83
N LEU A 218 12.78 5.25 9.98
CA LEU A 218 12.08 5.12 11.27
C LEU A 218 11.35 6.39 11.71
N PRO A 219 11.90 7.61 11.53
CA PRO A 219 11.19 8.81 11.95
C PRO A 219 9.93 9.08 11.13
N SER A 220 9.99 8.87 9.80
CA SER A 220 8.78 8.97 8.98
C SER A 220 7.78 7.88 9.32
N LEU A 221 8.25 6.66 9.62
CA LEU A 221 7.39 5.57 10.06
C LEU A 221 6.64 5.94 11.34
N ALA A 222 7.33 6.50 12.34
CA ALA A 222 6.72 6.92 13.61
C ALA A 222 5.62 7.95 13.38
N GLY A 223 5.90 9.02 12.61
CA GLY A 223 4.91 10.05 12.29
C GLY A 223 3.70 9.49 11.52
N LEU A 224 3.95 8.65 10.51
CA LEU A 224 2.91 8.00 9.74
C LEU A 224 2.03 7.10 10.61
N VAL A 225 2.63 6.23 11.44
CA VAL A 225 1.91 5.23 12.25
C VAL A 225 1.05 5.90 13.31
N VAL A 226 1.59 6.89 14.03
CA VAL A 226 0.85 7.59 15.09
C VAL A 226 -0.44 8.20 14.53
N ALA A 227 -0.36 8.95 13.44
CA ALA A 227 -1.53 9.57 12.85
C ALA A 227 -2.47 8.55 12.18
N SER A 228 -1.92 7.60 11.42
CA SER A 228 -2.73 6.67 10.63
C SER A 228 -3.52 5.68 11.47
N VAL A 229 -2.94 5.18 12.57
CA VAL A 229 -3.63 4.24 13.48
C VAL A 229 -4.81 4.93 14.18
N LEU A 230 -4.65 6.20 14.57
CA LEU A 230 -5.69 6.99 15.22
C LEU A 230 -6.83 7.36 14.27
N ILE A 231 -6.52 7.67 13.00
CA ILE A 231 -7.51 8.16 12.03
C ILE A 231 -8.16 7.03 11.22
N ALA A 232 -7.52 5.87 11.06
CA ALA A 232 -8.09 4.75 10.29
C ALA A 232 -9.50 4.31 10.74
N PRO A 233 -9.82 4.19 12.05
CA PRO A 233 -11.17 3.86 12.48
C PRO A 233 -12.22 4.91 12.09
N LEU A 234 -11.84 6.19 12.04
CA LEU A 234 -12.71 7.28 11.59
C LEU A 234 -13.05 7.12 10.10
N GLY A 235 -12.05 6.76 9.28
CA GLY A 235 -12.25 6.44 7.87
C GLY A 235 -13.23 5.28 7.67
N ALA A 236 -13.07 4.18 8.41
CA ALA A 236 -13.97 3.03 8.32
C ALA A 236 -15.42 3.37 8.72
N ARG A 237 -15.61 4.18 9.77
CA ARG A 237 -16.94 4.65 10.18
C ARG A 237 -17.55 5.59 9.14
N ALA A 238 -16.74 6.45 8.53
CA ALA A 238 -17.20 7.40 7.51
C ALA A 238 -17.58 6.71 6.19
N ALA A 239 -17.15 5.47 5.95
CA ALA A 239 -17.44 4.72 4.71
C ALA A 239 -18.94 4.56 4.43
N HIS A 240 -19.77 4.54 5.46
CA HIS A 240 -21.23 4.46 5.32
C HIS A 240 -21.92 5.82 5.13
N ARG A 241 -21.25 6.93 5.48
CA ARG A 241 -21.84 8.28 5.46
C ARG A 241 -21.36 9.14 4.28
N LEU A 242 -20.21 8.82 3.71
CA LEU A 242 -19.60 9.62 2.65
C LEU A 242 -19.90 9.05 1.26
N PRO A 243 -19.98 9.92 0.23
CA PRO A 243 -20.09 9.49 -1.15
C PRO A 243 -18.75 8.89 -1.60
N VAL A 244 -18.56 7.58 -1.37
CA VAL A 244 -17.34 6.83 -1.71
C VAL A 244 -16.93 7.05 -3.17
N ALA A 245 -17.90 7.20 -4.08
CA ALA A 245 -17.65 7.49 -5.48
C ALA A 245 -16.93 8.83 -5.70
N THR A 246 -17.33 9.89 -4.99
CA THR A 246 -16.68 11.20 -5.06
C THR A 246 -15.27 11.13 -4.51
N LEU A 247 -15.07 10.44 -3.38
CA LEU A 247 -13.73 10.35 -2.79
C LEU A 247 -12.77 9.54 -3.65
N LYS A 248 -13.24 8.46 -4.31
CA LYS A 248 -12.45 7.74 -5.31
C LYS A 248 -12.03 8.63 -6.48
N LYS A 249 -12.90 9.52 -6.97
CA LYS A 249 -12.57 10.47 -8.06
C LYS A 249 -11.54 11.51 -7.63
N VAL A 250 -11.73 12.11 -6.45
CA VAL A 250 -10.76 13.07 -5.89
C VAL A 250 -9.40 12.40 -5.73
N PHE A 251 -9.39 11.19 -5.16
CA PHE A 251 -8.15 10.44 -4.97
C PHE A 251 -7.49 10.06 -6.30
N ALA A 252 -8.26 9.61 -7.28
CA ALA A 252 -7.71 9.29 -8.58
C ALA A 252 -7.11 10.51 -9.28
N THR A 253 -7.76 11.68 -9.17
CA THR A 253 -7.24 12.95 -9.69
C THR A 253 -5.91 13.29 -9.04
N PHE A 254 -5.82 13.13 -7.71
CA PHE A 254 -4.56 13.28 -6.97
C PHE A 254 -3.49 12.33 -7.51
N LEU A 255 -3.79 11.03 -7.67
CA LEU A 255 -2.83 10.06 -8.21
C LEU A 255 -2.36 10.40 -9.63
N PHE A 256 -3.23 10.90 -10.51
CA PHE A 256 -2.86 11.38 -11.84
C PHE A 256 -1.88 12.55 -11.77
N VAL A 257 -2.17 13.56 -10.93
CA VAL A 257 -1.30 14.73 -10.76
C VAL A 257 0.08 14.30 -10.27
N ILE A 258 0.13 13.42 -9.26
CA ILE A 258 1.37 12.87 -8.73
C ILE A 258 2.13 12.09 -9.80
N GLY A 259 1.47 11.18 -10.51
CA GLY A 259 2.09 10.39 -11.59
C GLY A 259 2.69 11.27 -12.67
N ILE A 260 2.00 12.35 -13.06
CA ILE A 260 2.52 13.35 -14.01
C ILE A 260 3.74 14.07 -13.44
N LYS A 261 3.70 14.55 -12.19
CA LYS A 261 4.85 15.24 -11.57
C LYS A 261 6.08 14.35 -11.47
N MET A 262 5.90 13.06 -11.18
CA MET A 262 6.99 12.08 -11.16
C MET A 262 7.51 11.76 -12.57
N LEU A 263 6.63 11.75 -13.59
CA LEU A 263 6.99 11.50 -14.99
C LEU A 263 7.80 12.66 -15.59
N VAL A 264 7.42 13.90 -15.29
CA VAL A 264 8.11 15.13 -15.75
C VAL A 264 9.48 15.29 -15.07
N GLY A 265 9.82 14.46 -14.08
CA GLY A 265 11.11 14.49 -13.41
C GLY A 265 11.25 15.60 -12.37
N THR A 266 10.15 16.28 -12.03
CA THR A 266 10.13 17.27 -10.95
C THR A 266 10.43 16.67 -9.57
N ILE A 267 10.30 15.34 -9.45
CA ILE A 267 10.43 14.49 -8.26
C ILE A 267 10.71 13.08 -8.75
#